data_AF-A0A9D7YBN3-F1
#
_entry.id   AF-A0A9D7YBN3-F1
#
_cell.length_a   1.000
_cell.length_b   1.000
_cell.length_c   1.000
_cell.angle_alpha   90.00
_cell.angle_beta   90.00
_cell.angle_gamma   90.00
#
_symmetry.space_group_name_H-M   'P 1'
#
loop_
_entity.id
_entity.type
_entity.pdbx_description
1 polymer ?
#
loop_
_entity_poly.entity_id
_entity_poly.type
_entity_poly.pdbx_seq_one_letter_code
_entity_poly.pdbx_strand_id
1 'polypeptide(L)'
;MDNKATPQQLQAIHAVLHAQGLLHQKANIISGLTLGRTESSKELTYAEASFLLADLNKHNVKKDDGLKMRNKITAMAHEMGWIGTKQVVGPGGAIKTVKDYSNLDAWMQQRSYLHKNYLIIPTPNYLN
;
A
#
# COMPACT_ATOMS: atom_id res chain seq x y z
N MET A 1 19.91 20.59 -22.79
CA MET A 1 19.53 21.28 -21.54
C MET A 1 19.08 20.22 -20.58
N ASP A 2 19.83 20.00 -19.49
CA ASP A 2 19.40 19.04 -18.47
C ASP A 2 18.20 19.62 -17.74
N ASN A 3 17.04 19.01 -17.96
CA ASN A 3 15.84 19.37 -17.22
C ASN A 3 16.09 19.06 -15.75
N LYS A 4 15.97 20.07 -14.89
CA LYS A 4 16.00 19.90 -13.44
C LYS A 4 14.83 19.01 -12.99
N ALA A 5 14.99 18.39 -11.82
CA ALA A 5 13.93 17.62 -11.19
C ALA A 5 12.65 18.47 -11.02
N THR A 6 11.49 17.86 -11.28
CA THR A 6 10.20 18.55 -11.15
C THR A 6 9.83 18.74 -9.67
N PRO A 7 9.02 19.75 -9.33
CA PRO A 7 8.51 19.92 -7.97
C PRO A 7 7.84 18.66 -7.41
N GLN A 8 7.15 17.91 -8.27
CA GLN A 8 6.49 16.65 -7.93
C GLN A 8 7.51 15.56 -7.55
N GLN A 9 8.61 15.44 -8.29
CA GLN A 9 9.69 14.50 -7.95
C GLN A 9 10.34 14.86 -6.61
N LEU A 10 10.61 16.15 -6.37
CA LEU A 10 11.20 16.61 -5.11
C LEU A 10 10.29 16.32 -3.91
N GLN A 11 8.98 16.56 -4.07
CA GLN A 11 7.99 16.27 -3.04
C GLN A 11 7.91 14.77 -2.77
N ALA A 12 7.91 13.94 -3.82
CA ALA A 12 7.90 12.49 -3.69
C ALA A 12 9.16 11.96 -2.98
N ILE A 13 10.36 12.45 -3.34
CA ILE A 13 11.62 12.07 -2.68
C ILE A 13 11.55 12.41 -1.19
N HIS A 14 11.11 13.62 -0.85
CA HIS A 14 10.98 14.04 0.54
C HIS A 14 9.99 13.17 1.31
N ALA A 15 8.83 12.88 0.74
CA ALA A 15 7.80 12.04 1.35
C ALA A 15 8.29 10.61 1.60
N VAL A 16 8.97 9.99 0.63
CA VAL A 16 9.48 8.62 0.76
C VAL A 16 10.60 8.55 1.80
N LEU A 17 11.56 9.48 1.77
CA LEU A 17 12.63 9.54 2.79
C LEU A 17 12.07 9.77 4.20
N HIS A 18 11.06 10.62 4.34
CA HIS A 18 10.37 10.82 5.62
C HIS A 18 9.66 9.53 6.08
N ALA A 19 8.94 8.85 5.18
CA ALA A 19 8.24 7.60 5.50
C ALA A 19 9.17 6.46 5.94
N GLN A 20 10.42 6.47 5.47
CA GLN A 20 11.49 5.52 5.82
C GLN A 20 12.36 5.99 7.00
N GLY A 21 12.13 7.18 7.56
CA GLY A 21 12.95 7.73 8.65
C GLY A 21 14.34 8.21 8.23
N LEU A 22 14.61 8.29 6.92
CA LEU A 22 15.92 8.65 6.34
C LEU A 22 16.07 10.14 6.04
N LEU A 23 15.14 10.98 6.49
CA LEU A 23 15.15 12.40 6.13
C LEU A 23 16.42 13.13 6.59
N HIS A 24 16.99 12.73 7.74
CA HIS A 24 18.23 13.28 8.27
C HIS A 24 19.47 12.92 7.41
N GLN A 25 19.42 11.81 6.67
CA GLN A 25 20.50 11.34 5.78
C GLN A 25 20.32 11.82 4.34
N LYS A 26 19.28 12.63 4.07
CA LYS A 26 18.93 13.07 2.71
C LYS A 26 20.12 13.68 1.97
N ALA A 27 20.88 14.56 2.60
CA ALA A 27 22.06 15.19 1.99
C ALA A 27 23.12 14.15 1.58
N ASN A 28 23.42 13.19 2.45
CA ASN A 28 24.38 12.12 2.19
C ASN A 28 23.93 11.19 1.07
N ILE A 29 22.63 10.84 1.02
CA ILE A 29 22.06 10.00 -0.04
C ILE A 29 22.18 10.70 -1.41
N ILE A 30 21.87 12.00 -1.45
CA ILE A 30 21.94 12.80 -2.68
C ILE A 30 23.40 13.00 -3.12
N SER A 31 24.30 13.26 -2.17
CA SER A 31 25.73 13.36 -2.42
C SER A 31 26.28 12.05 -2.99
N GLY A 32 25.93 10.91 -2.38
CA GLY A 32 26.33 9.59 -2.88
C GLY A 32 25.80 9.28 -4.28
N LEU A 33 24.52 9.58 -4.54
CA LEU A 33 23.91 9.38 -5.85
C LEU A 33 24.59 10.22 -6.95
N THR A 34 24.91 11.47 -6.63
CA THR A 34 25.47 12.44 -7.59
C THR A 34 27.00 12.45 -7.61
N LEU A 35 27.63 11.46 -6.98
CA LEU A 35 29.09 11.34 -6.85
C LEU A 35 29.75 12.62 -6.29
N GLY A 36 29.09 13.25 -5.32
CA GLY A 36 29.56 14.46 -4.65
C GLY A 36 29.25 15.78 -5.37
N ARG A 37 28.53 15.75 -6.51
CA ARG A 37 28.17 16.97 -7.25
C ARG A 37 27.27 17.91 -6.43
N THR A 38 26.33 17.36 -5.65
CA THR A 38 25.43 18.16 -4.82
C THR A 38 24.88 17.39 -3.64
N GLU A 39 24.55 18.09 -2.57
CA GLU A 39 23.81 17.59 -1.41
C GLU A 39 22.33 18.02 -1.42
N SER A 40 21.98 18.95 -2.33
CA SER A 40 20.65 19.54 -2.40
C SER A 40 19.80 18.82 -3.42
N SER A 41 18.61 18.37 -3.01
CA SER A 41 17.68 17.73 -3.95
C SER A 41 17.24 18.67 -5.07
N LYS A 42 17.31 20.00 -4.85
CA LYS A 42 16.93 21.00 -5.87
C LYS A 42 17.88 21.05 -7.06
N GLU A 43 19.10 20.55 -6.88
CA GLU A 43 20.13 20.51 -7.93
C GLU A 43 20.20 19.15 -8.64
N LEU A 44 19.25 18.25 -8.36
CA LEU A 44 19.08 17.01 -9.11
C LEU A 44 18.54 17.29 -10.51
N THR A 45 19.06 16.55 -11.48
CA THR A 45 18.48 16.40 -12.81
C THR A 45 17.23 15.53 -12.72
N TYR A 46 16.37 15.64 -13.73
CA TYR A 46 15.18 14.79 -13.87
C TYR A 46 15.52 13.30 -13.85
N ALA A 47 16.62 12.91 -14.50
CA ALA A 47 17.08 11.52 -14.57
C ALA A 47 17.53 11.00 -13.21
N GLU A 48 18.38 11.74 -12.49
CA GLU A 48 18.83 11.36 -11.15
C GLU A 48 17.65 11.28 -10.17
N ALA A 49 16.73 12.25 -10.21
CA ALA A 49 15.54 12.23 -9.35
C ALA A 49 14.63 11.02 -9.64
N SER A 50 14.45 10.66 -10.92
CA SER A 50 13.68 9.47 -11.30
C SER A 50 14.36 8.19 -10.83
N PHE A 51 15.68 8.10 -10.99
CA PHE A 51 16.46 6.97 -10.54
C PHE A 51 16.40 6.81 -9.01
N LEU A 52 16.57 7.90 -8.26
CA LEU A 52 16.48 7.89 -6.80
C LEU A 52 15.10 7.44 -6.33
N LEU A 53 14.03 7.94 -6.94
CA LEU A 53 12.66 7.52 -6.62
C LEU A 53 12.43 6.04 -6.91
N ALA A 54 12.94 5.53 -8.04
CA ALA A 54 12.83 4.12 -8.36
C ALA A 54 13.55 3.26 -7.31
N ASP A 55 14.74 3.66 -6.88
CA ASP A 55 15.53 2.93 -5.89
C ASP A 55 14.88 2.98 -4.50
N LEU A 56 14.48 4.16 -4.04
CA LEU A 56 13.77 4.33 -2.75
C LEU A 56 12.46 3.53 -2.71
N ASN A 57 11.75 3.41 -3.83
CA ASN A 57 10.50 2.66 -3.90
C ASN A 57 10.69 1.14 -3.96
N LYS A 58 11.84 0.62 -4.41
CA LYS A 58 12.14 -0.84 -4.31
C LYS A 58 12.14 -1.32 -2.86
N HIS A 59 12.62 -0.47 -1.97
CA HIS A 59 12.71 -0.75 -0.53
C HIS A 59 11.51 -0.24 0.27
N ASN A 60 10.58 0.47 -0.40
CA ASN A 60 9.36 0.92 0.23
C ASN A 60 8.36 -0.23 0.25
N VAL A 61 8.23 -0.90 1.41
CA VAL A 61 7.07 -1.76 1.66
C VAL A 61 5.85 -0.85 1.56
N LYS A 62 5.08 -0.97 0.47
CA LYS A 62 3.85 -0.18 0.27
C LYS A 62 3.01 -0.31 1.54
N LYS A 63 2.96 0.76 2.35
CA LYS A 63 2.01 0.84 3.44
C LYS A 63 0.64 0.83 2.78
N ASP A 64 -0.10 -0.24 3.01
CA ASP A 64 -1.50 -0.30 2.59
C ASP A 64 -2.27 0.67 3.48
N ASP A 65 -2.28 1.94 3.09
CA ASP A 65 -2.95 3.01 3.84
C ASP A 65 -4.45 2.69 4.03
N GLY A 66 -5.02 1.90 3.11
CA GLY A 66 -6.37 1.37 3.21
C GLY A 66 -6.54 0.28 4.27
N LEU A 67 -5.48 -0.42 4.69
CA LEU A 67 -5.56 -1.50 5.67
C LEU A 67 -6.09 -1.01 7.00
N LYS A 68 -5.64 0.16 7.47
CA LYS A 68 -6.11 0.74 8.74
C LYS A 68 -7.61 1.04 8.69
N MET A 69 -8.08 1.58 7.57
CA MET A 69 -9.50 1.86 7.36
C MET A 69 -10.33 0.58 7.29
N ARG A 70 -9.89 -0.42 6.51
CA ARG A 70 -10.57 -1.71 6.40
C ARG A 70 -10.62 -2.44 7.74
N ASN A 71 -9.53 -2.47 8.50
CA ASN A 71 -9.51 -3.05 9.84
C ASN A 71 -10.50 -2.38 10.78
N LYS A 72 -10.66 -1.05 10.71
CA LYS A 72 -11.64 -0.31 11.51
C LYS A 72 -13.09 -0.67 11.12
N ILE A 73 -13.38 -0.76 9.83
CA ILE A 73 -14.69 -1.19 9.32
C ILE A 73 -14.99 -2.62 9.79
N THR A 74 -14.03 -3.53 9.66
CA THR A 74 -14.15 -4.91 10.13
C THR A 74 -14.38 -4.98 11.64
N ALA A 75 -13.69 -4.17 12.44
CA ALA A 75 -13.91 -4.13 13.88
C ALA A 75 -15.33 -3.68 14.23
N MET A 76 -15.83 -2.60 13.63
CA MET A 76 -17.20 -2.12 13.84
C MET A 76 -18.24 -3.17 13.40
N ALA A 77 -18.03 -3.82 12.26
CA ALA A 77 -18.92 -4.88 11.79
C ALA A 77 -18.93 -6.10 12.74
N HIS A 78 -17.80 -6.40 13.39
CA HIS A 78 -17.75 -7.44 14.42
C HIS A 78 -18.53 -7.03 15.68
N GLU A 79 -18.38 -5.78 16.15
CA GLU A 79 -19.16 -5.24 17.28
C GLU A 79 -20.67 -5.24 17.01
N MET A 80 -21.08 -4.98 15.77
CA MET A 80 -22.48 -5.01 15.33
C MET A 80 -23.03 -6.44 15.14
N GLY A 81 -22.21 -7.48 15.34
CA GLY A 81 -22.60 -8.87 15.13
C GLY A 81 -22.76 -9.26 13.65
N TRP A 82 -22.20 -8.48 12.73
CA TRP A 82 -22.27 -8.76 11.29
C TRP A 82 -21.22 -9.76 10.82
N ILE A 83 -20.20 -10.02 11.64
CA ILE A 83 -19.15 -11.02 11.37
C ILE A 83 -19.33 -12.19 12.32
N GLY A 84 -19.75 -13.32 11.77
CA GLY A 84 -19.97 -14.57 12.51
C GLY A 84 -18.95 -15.65 12.16
N THR A 85 -19.33 -16.90 12.38
CA THR A 85 -18.57 -18.08 11.94
C THR A 85 -19.45 -19.00 11.11
N LYS A 86 -18.90 -19.54 10.02
CA LYS A 86 -19.55 -20.57 9.21
C LYS A 86 -18.62 -21.76 9.02
N GLN A 87 -19.21 -22.93 8.81
CA GLN A 87 -18.47 -24.13 8.46
C GLN A 87 -18.32 -24.21 6.94
N VAL A 88 -17.11 -24.49 6.47
CA VAL A 88 -16.81 -24.71 5.06
C VAL A 88 -16.11 -26.05 4.90
N VAL A 89 -16.47 -26.78 3.85
CA VAL A 89 -15.85 -28.05 3.50
C VAL A 89 -14.56 -27.76 2.74
N GLY A 90 -13.42 -28.10 3.33
CA GLY A 90 -12.13 -27.99 2.69
C GLY A 90 -11.89 -29.10 1.66
N PRO A 91 -10.80 -28.99 0.88
CA PRO A 91 -10.39 -30.07 -0.03
C PRO A 91 -10.19 -31.36 0.76
N GLY A 92 -10.88 -32.44 0.37
CA GLY A 92 -10.83 -33.73 1.06
C GLY A 92 -11.90 -33.96 2.15
N GLY A 93 -12.92 -33.11 2.25
CA GLY A 93 -14.08 -33.34 3.14
C GLY A 93 -13.89 -32.89 4.58
N ALA A 94 -12.73 -32.33 4.92
CA ALA A 94 -12.48 -31.77 6.25
C ALA A 94 -13.32 -30.51 6.49
N ILE A 95 -14.10 -30.48 7.57
CA ILE A 95 -14.88 -29.31 7.96
C ILE A 95 -13.97 -28.30 8.66
N LYS A 96 -13.92 -27.06 8.15
CA LYS A 96 -13.20 -25.95 8.76
C LYS A 96 -14.18 -24.86 9.17
N THR A 97 -13.98 -24.30 10.36
CA THR A 97 -14.72 -23.12 10.80
C THR A 97 -13.98 -21.88 10.33
N VAL A 98 -14.66 -21.02 9.57
CA VAL A 98 -14.12 -19.75 9.05
C VAL A 98 -15.01 -18.59 9.46
N LYS A 99 -14.44 -17.38 9.48
CA LYS A 99 -15.22 -16.16 9.72
C LYS A 99 -16.19 -15.92 8.56
N ASP A 100 -17.42 -15.56 8.89
CA ASP A 100 -18.43 -15.22 7.92
C ASP A 100 -18.59 -13.71 7.80
N TYR A 101 -18.31 -13.18 6.62
CA TYR A 101 -18.38 -11.74 6.30
C TYR A 101 -19.59 -11.40 5.42
N SER A 102 -20.49 -12.34 5.15
CA SER A 102 -21.57 -12.18 4.16
C SER A 102 -22.45 -10.95 4.39
N ASN A 103 -22.76 -10.59 5.65
CA ASN A 103 -23.55 -9.40 5.95
C ASN A 103 -22.80 -8.10 5.65
N LEU A 104 -21.50 -8.05 5.98
CA LEU A 104 -20.64 -6.91 5.66
C LEU A 104 -20.47 -6.76 4.14
N ASP A 105 -20.28 -7.86 3.42
CA ASP A 105 -20.15 -7.86 1.95
C ASP A 105 -21.43 -7.38 1.27
N ALA A 106 -22.60 -7.90 1.68
CA ALA A 106 -23.89 -7.47 1.16
C ALA A 106 -24.12 -5.96 1.37
N TRP A 107 -23.77 -5.43 2.54
CA TRP A 107 -23.85 -4.00 2.82
C TRP A 107 -22.91 -3.19 1.93
N MET A 108 -21.66 -3.64 1.76
CA MET A 108 -20.68 -2.98 0.89
C MET A 108 -21.16 -2.94 -0.57
N GLN A 109 -21.74 -4.02 -1.08
CA GLN A 109 -22.27 -4.06 -2.45
C GLN A 109 -23.44 -3.09 -2.67
N GLN A 110 -24.31 -2.91 -1.67
CA GLN A 110 -25.46 -1.99 -1.77
C GLN A 110 -25.08 -0.51 -1.61
N ARG A 111 -24.09 -0.20 -0.76
CA ARG A 111 -23.78 1.17 -0.33
C ARG A 111 -22.49 1.75 -0.90
N SER A 112 -21.63 0.91 -1.50
CA SER A 112 -20.41 1.39 -2.15
C SER A 112 -20.74 2.28 -3.36
N TYR A 113 -20.03 3.40 -3.47
CA TYR A 113 -20.07 4.28 -4.64
C TYR A 113 -19.46 3.63 -5.89
N LEU A 114 -18.57 2.66 -5.69
CA LEU A 114 -18.09 1.75 -6.72
C LEU A 114 -19.12 0.62 -6.80
N HIS A 115 -20.17 0.79 -7.59
CA HIS A 115 -21.13 -0.27 -7.94
C HIS A 115 -20.49 -1.34 -8.84
N LYS A 116 -19.29 -1.80 -8.49
CA LYS A 116 -18.58 -2.84 -9.23
C LYS A 116 -19.19 -4.17 -8.83
N ASN A 117 -19.83 -4.84 -9.79
CA ASN A 117 -20.14 -6.25 -9.70
C ASN A 117 -18.82 -7.02 -9.70
N TYR A 118 -18.25 -7.23 -8.52
CA TYR A 118 -17.20 -8.22 -8.35
C TYR A 118 -17.87 -9.58 -8.56
N LEU A 119 -17.85 -10.08 -9.80
CA LEU A 119 -17.97 -11.52 -10.01
C LEU A 119 -16.97 -12.16 -9.05
N ILE A 120 -17.48 -12.95 -8.11
CA ILE A 120 -16.66 -13.67 -7.14
C ILE A 120 -15.77 -14.59 -7.97
N ILE A 121 -14.57 -14.13 -8.30
CA ILE A 121 -13.51 -15.01 -8.76
C ILE A 121 -13.14 -15.76 -7.49
N PRO A 122 -13.38 -17.07 -7.40
CA PRO A 122 -13.04 -17.83 -6.19
C PRO A 122 -11.57 -17.58 -5.88
N THR A 123 -11.30 -17.01 -4.72
CA THR A 123 -9.92 -16.81 -4.25
C THR A 123 -9.19 -18.15 -4.32
N PRO A 124 -8.01 -18.24 -4.96
CA PRO A 124 -7.19 -19.43 -4.82
C PRO A 124 -6.96 -19.66 -3.33
N ASN A 125 -7.24 -20.86 -2.85
CA ASN A 125 -6.90 -21.30 -1.50
C ASN A 125 -5.39 -21.09 -1.30
N TYR A 126 -4.97 -19.98 -0.70
CA TYR A 126 -3.63 -19.86 -0.13
C TYR A 126 -3.68 -20.49 1.26
N LEU A 127 -3.74 -21.82 1.29
CA LEU A 127 -3.38 -22.63 2.43
C LEU A 127 -1.89 -22.96 2.27
N ASN A 128 -1.05 -22.32 3.09
CA ASN A 128 0.17 -22.95 3.60
C ASN A 128 -0.13 -23.38 5.03
#